data_AF-A0AAU8FHU8-F1
#
_entry.id   AF-A0AAU8FHU8-F1
#
_cell.length_a   1.000
_cell.length_b   1.000
_cell.length_c   1.000
_cell.angle_alpha   90.00
_cell.angle_beta   90.00
_cell.angle_gamma   90.00
#
_symmetry.space_group_name_H-M   'P 1'
#
loop_
_entity.id
_entity.type
_entity.pdbx_description
1 polymer ?
#
loop_
_entity_poly.entity_id
_entity_poly.type
_entity_poly.pdbx_seq_one_letter_code
_entity_poly.pdbx_strand_id
1 'polypeptide(L)'
;MLYLHHPLRAQSAVKYLRPSLDLLQEIQLTGDIFFPTRWLHNTFAGHTSLEAAGIVRTFLKEHPDYPYFLKNKILQATDLLDRSVKLSANHAQKEHSAALSGK
;
A
#
# COMPACT_ATOMS: atom_id res chain seq x y z
N MET A 1 -18.36 13.72 4.15
CA MET A 1 -17.52 13.02 5.16
C MET A 1 -16.05 13.31 4.88
N LEU A 2 -15.51 14.43 5.37
CA LEU A 2 -14.18 14.96 5.00
C LEU A 2 -13.16 14.84 6.15
N TYR A 3 -13.18 13.76 6.93
CA TYR A 3 -12.27 13.59 8.08
C TYR A 3 -11.73 12.16 8.28
N LEU A 4 -11.85 11.28 7.27
CA LEU A 4 -11.23 9.94 7.31
C LEU A 4 -9.84 9.88 6.63
N HIS A 5 -9.47 10.87 5.81
CA HIS A 5 -8.21 10.89 5.06
C HIS A 5 -7.19 11.88 5.63
N HIS A 6 -7.16 12.07 6.96
CA HIS A 6 -6.15 12.93 7.57
C HIS A 6 -4.77 12.25 7.52
N PRO A 7 -3.73 12.85 6.89
CA PRO A 7 -2.40 12.24 6.71
C PRO A 7 -1.76 11.74 8.02
N LEU A 8 -2.00 12.46 9.12
CA LEU A 8 -1.54 12.07 10.47
C LEU A 8 -2.06 10.70 10.95
N ARG A 9 -3.23 10.24 10.48
CA ARG A 9 -3.74 8.90 10.83
C ARG A 9 -3.11 7.81 9.98
N ALA A 10 -2.76 8.10 8.73
CA ALA A 10 -2.08 7.14 7.87
C ALA A 10 -0.69 6.78 8.44
N GLN A 11 0.07 7.74 8.96
CA GLN A 11 1.37 7.46 9.58
C GLN A 11 1.28 6.56 10.81
N SER A 12 0.35 6.83 11.74
CA SER A 12 0.18 5.97 12.92
C SER A 12 -0.41 4.60 12.59
N ALA A 13 -1.08 4.47 11.44
CA ALA A 13 -1.66 3.22 10.96
C ALA A 13 -0.67 2.31 10.23
N VAL A 14 0.50 2.81 9.77
CA VAL A 14 1.48 2.01 8.99
C VAL A 14 1.88 0.72 9.71
N LYS A 15 2.05 0.77 11.03
CA LYS A 15 2.41 -0.39 11.86
C LYS A 15 1.40 -1.55 11.79
N TYR A 16 0.16 -1.29 11.37
CA TYR A 16 -0.88 -2.32 11.23
C TYR A 16 -0.94 -2.93 9.83
N LEU A 17 -0.23 -2.40 8.84
CA LEU A 17 -0.28 -2.90 7.46
C LEU A 17 0.25 -4.33 7.35
N ARG A 18 1.39 -4.63 7.97
CA ARG A 18 1.97 -5.98 7.97
C ARG A 18 1.06 -7.00 8.67
N PRO A 19 0.64 -6.79 9.93
CA PRO A 19 -0.31 -7.69 10.58
C PRO A 19 -1.62 -7.90 9.78
N SER A 20 -2.10 -6.85 9.11
CA SER A 20 -3.32 -6.96 8.29
C SER A 20 -3.13 -7.83 7.05
N LEU A 21 -1.93 -7.83 6.45
CA LEU A 21 -1.59 -8.74 5.35
C LEU A 21 -1.43 -10.17 5.84
N ASP A 22 -0.81 -10.38 7.00
CA ASP A 22 -0.61 -11.71 7.60
C ASP A 22 -1.96 -12.41 7.88
N LEU A 23 -2.99 -11.66 8.26
CA LEU A 23 -4.35 -12.17 8.50
C LEU A 23 -5.18 -12.44 7.24
N LEU A 24 -4.73 -12.01 6.06
CA LEU A 24 -5.55 -11.99 4.86
C LEU A 24 -6.01 -13.39 4.41
N GLN A 25 -5.17 -14.42 4.59
CA GLN A 25 -5.56 -15.80 4.28
C GLN A 25 -6.66 -16.31 5.22
N GLU A 26 -6.54 -16.04 6.52
CA GLU A 26 -7.55 -16.43 7.51
C GLU A 26 -8.90 -15.73 7.23
N ILE A 27 -8.84 -14.45 6.86
CA ILE A 27 -10.03 -13.68 6.43
C ILE A 27 -10.68 -14.29 5.19
N GLN A 28 -9.89 -14.81 4.25
CA GLN A 28 -10.43 -15.51 3.08
C GLN A 28 -11.14 -16.82 3.48
N LEU A 29 -10.58 -17.56 4.42
CA LEU A 29 -11.13 -18.87 4.83
C LEU A 29 -12.42 -18.74 5.64
N THR A 30 -12.57 -17.66 6.41
CA THR A 30 -13.69 -17.44 7.34
C THR A 30 -14.79 -16.55 6.77
N GLY A 31 -14.53 -15.83 5.68
CA GLY A 31 -15.41 -14.80 5.13
C GLY A 31 -16.07 -15.16 3.80
N ASP A 32 -17.04 -14.35 3.41
CA ASP A 32 -17.60 -14.33 2.06
C ASP A 32 -16.54 -13.88 1.03
N ILE A 33 -16.70 -14.25 -0.24
CA ILE A 33 -15.75 -14.03 -1.34
C ILE A 33 -15.31 -12.56 -1.51
N PHE A 34 -16.10 -11.60 -1.03
CA PHE A 34 -15.80 -10.17 -1.10
C PHE A 34 -14.97 -9.62 0.09
N PHE A 35 -14.85 -10.37 1.18
CA PHE A 35 -14.17 -9.92 2.41
C PHE A 35 -12.71 -9.52 2.19
N PRO A 36 -11.88 -10.31 1.48
CA PRO A 36 -10.48 -9.94 1.24
C PRO A 36 -10.33 -8.58 0.54
N THR A 37 -11.23 -8.28 -0.41
CA THR A 37 -11.18 -7.01 -1.16
C THR A 37 -11.53 -5.84 -0.24
N ARG A 38 -12.61 -5.94 0.53
CA ARG A 38 -13.05 -4.88 1.46
C ARG A 38 -12.02 -4.65 2.57
N TRP A 39 -11.46 -5.73 3.11
CA TRP A 39 -10.39 -5.67 4.09
C TRP A 39 -9.21 -4.85 3.56
N LEU A 40 -8.66 -5.24 2.41
CA LEU A 40 -7.51 -4.56 1.82
C LEU A 40 -7.80 -3.10 1.46
N HIS A 41 -8.97 -2.80 0.90
CA HIS A 41 -9.35 -1.41 0.63
C HIS A 41 -9.38 -0.57 1.91
N ASN A 42 -9.94 -1.09 3.00
CA ASN A 42 -9.96 -0.37 4.28
C ASN A 42 -8.55 -0.24 4.89
N THR A 43 -7.72 -1.28 4.77
CA THR A 43 -6.34 -1.30 5.28
C THR A 43 -5.45 -0.29 4.57
N PHE A 44 -5.56 -0.16 3.24
CA PHE A 44 -4.65 0.66 2.43
C PHE A 44 -5.23 2.01 2.01
N ALA A 45 -6.51 2.29 2.29
CA ALA A 45 -7.13 3.57 1.97
C ALA A 45 -6.36 4.76 2.59
N GLY A 46 -5.95 5.70 1.74
CA GLY A 46 -5.27 6.93 2.17
C GLY A 46 -3.78 6.78 2.49
N HIS A 47 -3.19 5.58 2.36
CA HIS A 47 -1.73 5.42 2.43
C HIS A 47 -1.09 5.82 1.10
N THR A 48 -0.04 6.64 1.19
CA THR A 48 0.75 7.11 0.03
C THR A 48 2.25 7.11 0.30
N SER A 49 2.68 6.58 1.46
CA SER A 49 4.08 6.63 1.89
C SER A 49 4.93 5.53 1.24
N LEU A 50 6.22 5.85 1.04
CA LEU A 50 7.24 4.88 0.62
C LEU A 50 7.30 3.66 1.55
N GLU A 51 7.13 3.89 2.85
CA GLU A 51 7.13 2.85 3.88
C GLU A 51 5.97 1.86 3.68
N ALA A 52 4.75 2.36 3.46
CA ALA A 52 3.59 1.51 3.21
C ALA A 52 3.77 0.65 1.94
N ALA A 53 4.27 1.25 0.85
CA ALA A 53 4.60 0.51 -0.36
C ALA A 53 5.72 -0.53 -0.13
N GLY A 54 6.70 -0.19 0.71
CA GLY A 54 7.79 -1.08 1.12
C GLY A 54 7.28 -2.32 1.85
N ILE A 55 6.31 -2.16 2.76
CA ILE A 55 5.69 -3.28 3.48
C ILE A 55 5.02 -4.26 2.52
N VAL A 56 4.22 -3.75 1.57
CA VAL A 56 3.52 -4.58 0.57
C VAL A 56 4.51 -5.36 -0.29
N ARG A 57 5.55 -4.68 -0.79
CA ARG A 57 6.58 -5.31 -1.63
C ARG A 57 7.36 -6.39 -0.87
N THR A 58 7.71 -6.10 0.38
CA THR A 58 8.42 -7.04 1.25
C THR A 58 7.56 -8.28 1.51
N PHE A 59 6.29 -8.09 1.87
CA PHE A 59 5.34 -9.19 2.06
C PHE A 59 5.24 -10.09 0.81
N LEU A 60 5.01 -9.51 -0.37
CA LEU A 60 4.90 -10.29 -1.61
C LEU A 60 6.21 -11.00 -2.00
N LYS A 61 7.37 -10.48 -1.58
CA LYS A 61 8.67 -11.11 -1.80
C LYS A 61 8.92 -12.26 -0.82
N GLU A 62 8.52 -12.10 0.43
CA GLU A 62 8.61 -13.13 1.48
C GLU A 62 7.64 -14.30 1.24
N HIS A 63 6.58 -14.08 0.47
CA HIS A 63 5.58 -15.08 0.11
C HIS A 63 5.52 -15.33 -1.41
N PRO A 64 6.54 -15.97 -2.02
CA PRO A 64 6.57 -16.21 -3.46
C PRO A 64 5.39 -17.11 -3.94
N ASP A 65 4.98 -18.06 -3.10
CA ASP A 65 3.90 -19.02 -3.37
C ASP A 65 2.53 -18.55 -2.86
N TYR A 66 2.36 -17.25 -2.60
CA TYR A 66 1.10 -16.72 -2.07
C TYR A 66 -0.07 -16.97 -3.04
N PRO A 67 -1.28 -17.31 -2.55
CA PRO A 67 -2.42 -17.61 -3.41
C PRO A 67 -2.66 -16.51 -4.45
N TYR A 68 -2.66 -16.89 -5.74
CA TYR A 68 -2.70 -15.94 -6.86
C TYR A 68 -3.86 -14.96 -6.78
N PHE A 69 -5.04 -15.44 -6.37
CA PHE A 69 -6.22 -14.60 -6.16
C PHE A 69 -5.96 -13.50 -5.12
N LEU A 70 -5.44 -13.84 -3.93
CA LEU A 70 -5.18 -12.87 -2.88
C LEU A 70 -4.05 -11.91 -3.25
N LYS A 71 -2.99 -12.41 -3.91
CA LYS A 71 -1.93 -11.57 -4.44
C LYS A 71 -2.49 -10.51 -5.38
N ASN A 72 -3.38 -10.88 -6.30
CA ASN A 72 -4.03 -9.92 -7.19
C ASN A 72 -4.89 -8.91 -6.42
N LYS A 73 -5.56 -9.32 -5.35
CA LYS A 73 -6.32 -8.38 -4.51
C LYS A 73 -5.44 -7.37 -3.78
N ILE A 74 -4.27 -7.80 -3.29
CA ILE A 74 -3.27 -6.90 -2.72
C ILE A 74 -2.84 -5.88 -3.78
N LEU A 75 -2.41 -6.35 -4.94
CA LEU A 75 -1.94 -5.48 -6.03
C LEU A 75 -3.01 -4.48 -6.51
N GLN A 76 -4.28 -4.92 -6.58
CA GLN A 76 -5.41 -4.03 -6.93
C GLN A 76 -5.62 -2.95 -5.85
N ALA A 77 -5.62 -3.33 -4.58
CA ALA A 77 -5.84 -2.39 -3.48
C ALA A 77 -4.70 -1.38 -3.31
N THR A 78 -3.48 -1.74 -3.71
CA THR A 78 -2.27 -0.92 -3.54
C THR A 78 -1.83 -0.18 -4.80
N ASP A 79 -2.54 -0.30 -5.92
CA ASP A 79 -2.17 0.37 -7.19
C ASP A 79 -2.05 1.89 -7.03
N LEU A 80 -3.01 2.54 -6.36
CA LEU A 80 -2.95 3.99 -6.12
C LEU A 80 -1.80 4.39 -5.19
N LEU A 81 -1.51 3.58 -4.16
CA LEU A 81 -0.36 3.77 -3.28
C LEU A 81 0.95 3.71 -4.09
N ASP A 82 1.13 2.68 -4.91
CA ASP A 82 2.32 2.52 -5.74
C ASP A 82 2.47 3.66 -6.77
N ARG A 83 1.37 4.10 -7.39
CA ARG A 83 1.37 5.24 -8.32
C ARG A 83 1.74 6.54 -7.60
N SER A 84 1.15 6.81 -6.45
CA SER A 84 1.43 8.01 -5.66
C SER A 84 2.91 8.08 -5.29
N VAL A 85 3.48 6.97 -4.81
CA VAL A 85 4.90 6.87 -4.46
C VAL A 85 5.81 7.13 -5.67
N LYS A 86 5.49 6.56 -6.84
CA LYS A 86 6.26 6.78 -8.08
C LYS A 86 6.22 8.25 -8.53
N LEU A 87 5.06 8.89 -8.45
CA LEU A 87 4.92 10.31 -8.80
C LEU A 87 5.76 11.19 -7.88
N SER A 88 5.70 10.98 -6.56
CA SER A 88 6.52 11.73 -5.61
C SER A 88 8.02 11.55 -5.84
N ALA A 89 8.46 10.33 -6.18
CA ALA A 89 9.87 10.07 -6.52
C ALA A 89 10.31 10.82 -7.79
N ASN A 90 9.47 10.83 -8.83
CA ASN A 90 9.78 11.53 -10.08
C ASN A 90 9.88 13.06 -9.88
N HIS A 91 9.04 13.63 -9.02
CA HIS A 91 9.10 15.05 -8.68
C HIS A 91 10.40 15.39 -7.96
N ALA A 92 10.81 14.59 -6.97
CA ALA A 92 12.07 14.77 -6.26
C ALA A 92 13.31 14.68 -7.19
N GLN A 93 13.29 13.78 -8.19
CA GLN A 93 14.37 13.67 -9.18
C GLN A 93 14.44 14.85 -10.14
N LYS A 94 13.28 15.42 -10.52
CA LYS A 94 13.21 16.59 -11.38
C LYS A 94 13.76 17.84 -10.69
N GLU A 95 13.44 18.04 -9.41
CA GLU A 95 13.97 19.13 -8.59
C GLU A 95 15.48 19.03 -8.40
N HIS A 96 15.99 17.82 -8.12
CA HIS A 96 17.42 17.58 -7.95
C HIS A 96 18.22 17.85 -9.25
N SER A 97 17.67 17.45 -10.40
CA SER A 97 18.29 17.68 -11.70
C SER A 97 18.25 19.15 -12.12
N ALA A 98 17.17 19.87 -11.81
CA ALA A 98 17.07 21.32 -12.06
C ALA A 98 18.05 22.13 -11.18
N ALA A 99 18.27 21.71 -9.93
CA ALA A 99 19.24 22.35 -9.03
C ALA A 99 20.71 22.17 -9.48
N LEU A 100 21.01 21.11 -10.23
CA LEU A 100 22.36 20.83 -10.76
C LEU A 100 22.63 21.50 -12.12
N SER A 101 21.60 21.87 -12.88
CA SER A 101 21.72 22.50 -14.20
C SER A 101 21.83 24.04 -14.14
N GLY A 102 21.77 24.64 -12.95
CA GLY A 102 21.79 26.09 -12.74
C GLY A 102 23.15 26.66 -12.30
N LYS A 103 24.26 25.97 -12.56
CA LYS A 103 25.63 26.46 -12.35
C LYS A 103 26.40 26.53 -13.65
#